data_AF-A0A2X2W357-F1
#
_entry.id   AF-A0A2X2W357-F1
#
_cell.length_a   1.000
_cell.length_b   1.000
_cell.length_c   1.000
_cell.angle_alpha   90.00
_cell.angle_beta   90.00
_cell.angle_gamma   90.00
#
_symmetry.space_group_name_H-M   'P 1'
#
loop_
_entity.id
_entity.type
_entity.pdbx_description
1 polymer ?
#
loop_
_entity_poly.entity_id
_entity_poly.type
_entity_poly.pdbx_seq_one_letter_code
_entity_poly.pdbx_strand_id
1 'polypeptide(L)'
;MFKSLRQLSLLALLFSLPFMAQAERTFTDQIGRQVTVPDTVDRVVVLQHQTLNLLVQMNATDKIVGVMANWKQQLGDGYARLAPELTTKAALGDLTHVDAEKLVALHPQVVFVTNYAPQEMIDKISSLGISVVAISLRHDAAGEQAKMNPTMTDEEQAYDQGLREGITADRRYRQ
;
A
#
# COMPACT_ATOMS: atom_id res chain seq x y z
N MET A 1 20.43 -10.23 -54.98
CA MET A 1 19.05 -10.17 -54.43
C MET A 1 18.91 -10.52 -52.94
N PHE A 2 19.97 -10.83 -52.17
CA PHE A 2 19.82 -11.29 -50.76
C PHE A 2 20.20 -10.28 -49.67
N LYS A 3 20.66 -9.06 -50.00
CA LYS A 3 21.04 -8.05 -48.97
C LYS A 3 19.84 -7.31 -48.36
N SER A 4 18.73 -7.18 -49.09
CA SER A 4 17.52 -6.48 -48.60
C SER A 4 16.75 -7.30 -47.56
N LEU A 5 16.86 -8.63 -47.57
CA LEU A 5 16.09 -9.51 -46.68
C LEU A 5 16.63 -9.51 -45.23
N ARG A 6 17.95 -9.31 -45.05
CA ARG A 6 18.57 -9.20 -43.72
C ARG A 6 18.28 -7.88 -43.00
N GLN A 7 18.02 -6.80 -43.73
CA GLN A 7 17.71 -5.49 -43.14
C GLN A 7 16.25 -5.41 -42.65
N LEU A 8 15.35 -6.17 -43.28
CA LEU A 8 13.95 -6.29 -42.84
C LEU A 8 13.80 -7.05 -41.51
N SER A 9 14.67 -8.02 -41.21
CA SER A 9 14.64 -8.77 -39.95
C SER A 9 15.11 -7.94 -38.74
N LEU A 10 16.01 -6.97 -38.93
CA LEU A 10 16.47 -6.09 -37.84
C LEU A 10 15.44 -5.01 -37.47
N LEU A 11 14.63 -4.59 -38.43
CA LEU A 11 13.58 -3.57 -38.23
C LEU A 11 12.33 -4.16 -37.53
N ALA A 12 12.03 -5.44 -37.73
CA ALA A 12 10.93 -6.14 -37.06
C ALA A 12 11.20 -6.43 -35.58
N LEU A 13 12.46 -6.63 -35.18
CA LEU A 13 12.86 -6.85 -33.78
C LEU A 13 12.81 -5.57 -32.93
N LEU A 14 12.90 -4.39 -33.57
CA LEU A 14 12.77 -3.09 -32.93
C LEU A 14 11.31 -2.64 -32.74
N PHE A 15 10.35 -3.31 -33.40
CA PHE A 15 8.92 -2.99 -33.30
C PHE A 15 8.16 -3.84 -32.26
N SER A 16 8.80 -4.86 -31.68
CA SER A 16 8.21 -5.70 -30.62
C SER A 16 8.54 -5.25 -29.20
N LEU A 17 9.15 -4.07 -29.03
CA LEU A 17 9.46 -3.49 -27.72
C LEU A 17 8.76 -2.14 -27.40
N PRO A 18 7.51 -1.85 -27.81
CA PRO A 18 6.73 -0.88 -27.08
C PRO A 18 5.85 -1.59 -26.04
N PHE A 19 5.93 -1.08 -24.81
CA PHE A 19 4.76 -0.88 -23.98
C PHE A 19 4.26 -2.04 -23.09
N MET A 20 5.06 -2.42 -22.10
CA MET A 20 4.54 -2.84 -20.79
C MET A 20 5.01 -1.84 -19.73
N ALA A 21 4.98 -0.54 -20.06
CA ALA A 21 5.02 0.48 -19.01
C ALA A 21 3.63 0.45 -18.36
N GLN A 22 3.48 -0.32 -17.28
CA GLN A 22 2.36 -0.11 -16.37
C GLN A 22 2.48 1.35 -15.91
N ALA A 23 1.41 2.11 -16.10
CA ALA A 23 1.42 3.48 -15.62
C ALA A 23 1.54 3.43 -14.08
N GLU A 24 2.44 4.25 -13.55
CA GLU A 24 2.80 4.31 -12.14
C GLU A 24 2.57 5.72 -11.64
N ARG A 25 2.16 5.81 -10.37
CA ARG A 25 1.96 7.08 -9.67
C ARG A 25 2.87 7.17 -8.48
N THR A 26 3.54 8.32 -8.37
CA THR A 26 4.40 8.66 -7.23
C THR A 26 3.73 9.72 -6.37
N PHE A 27 3.70 9.50 -5.07
CA PHE A 27 3.19 10.46 -4.09
C PHE A 27 3.99 10.40 -2.80
N THR A 28 3.81 11.40 -1.94
CA THR A 28 4.38 11.43 -0.60
C THR A 28 3.43 10.75 0.37
N ASP A 29 3.88 9.72 1.08
CA ASP A 29 3.08 9.08 2.13
C ASP A 29 3.03 9.92 3.43
N GLN A 30 2.28 9.45 4.43
CA GLN A 30 2.04 10.24 5.64
C GLN A 30 3.23 10.30 6.60
N ILE A 31 4.37 9.69 6.27
CA ILE A 31 5.64 9.86 6.99
C ILE A 31 6.71 10.58 6.16
N GLY A 32 6.32 11.17 5.03
CA GLY A 32 7.18 12.01 4.21
C GLY A 32 8.03 11.25 3.18
N ARG A 33 7.76 9.97 2.92
CA ARG A 33 8.49 9.17 1.93
C ARG A 33 7.85 9.32 0.56
N GLN A 34 8.68 9.40 -0.49
CA GLN A 34 8.21 9.22 -1.86
C GLN A 34 7.95 7.74 -2.12
N VAL A 35 6.71 7.40 -2.46
CA VAL A 35 6.28 6.04 -2.77
C VAL A 35 5.71 6.00 -4.18
N THR A 36 6.19 5.05 -4.97
CA THR A 36 5.65 4.75 -6.30
C THR A 36 4.79 3.49 -6.20
N VAL A 37 3.57 3.55 -6.73
CA VAL A 37 2.64 2.42 -6.82
C VAL A 37 2.11 2.30 -8.25
N PRO A 38 1.64 1.12 -8.68
CA PRO A 38 0.91 1.00 -9.94
C PRO A 38 -0.32 1.91 -9.95
N ASP A 39 -0.69 2.43 -11.12
CA ASP A 39 -1.89 3.26 -11.29
C ASP A 39 -3.17 2.52 -10.91
N THR A 40 -3.20 1.21 -11.17
CA THR A 40 -4.29 0.33 -10.76
C THR A 40 -3.81 -0.63 -9.69
N VAL A 41 -4.39 -0.51 -8.49
CA VAL A 41 -4.08 -1.36 -7.34
C VAL A 41 -5.28 -2.25 -7.03
N ASP A 42 -5.10 -3.56 -7.17
CA ASP A 42 -6.13 -4.59 -6.98
C ASP A 42 -5.70 -5.71 -6.02
N ARG A 43 -4.44 -5.71 -5.56
CA ARG A 43 -3.91 -6.69 -4.62
C ARG A 43 -3.16 -6.00 -3.49
N VAL A 44 -3.82 -5.81 -2.36
CA VAL A 44 -3.24 -5.12 -1.20
C VAL A 44 -3.12 -6.02 0.02
N VAL A 45 -2.09 -5.78 0.80
CA VAL A 45 -1.95 -6.32 2.15
C VAL A 45 -2.08 -5.17 3.15
N VAL A 46 -2.82 -5.38 4.23
CA VAL A 46 -3.14 -4.33 5.19
C VAL A 46 -2.67 -4.74 6.58
N LEU A 47 -1.56 -4.15 7.03
CA LEU A 47 -0.93 -4.44 8.31
C LEU A 47 -1.29 -3.41 9.40
N GLN A 48 -2.43 -2.73 9.25
CA GLN A 48 -2.94 -1.72 10.17
C GLN A 48 -4.47 -1.74 10.24
N HIS A 49 -5.04 -1.81 11.45
CA HIS A 49 -6.47 -2.02 11.64
C HIS A 49 -7.31 -0.79 11.27
N GLN A 50 -6.80 0.43 11.48
CA GLN A 50 -7.52 1.65 11.08
C GLN A 50 -7.68 1.71 9.55
N THR A 51 -6.59 1.46 8.82
CA THR A 51 -6.59 1.40 7.34
C THR A 51 -7.48 0.26 6.83
N LEU A 52 -7.46 -0.90 7.50
CA LEU A 52 -8.34 -2.01 7.18
C LEU A 52 -9.81 -1.61 7.31
N ASN A 53 -10.18 -0.94 8.39
CA ASN A 53 -11.54 -0.46 8.62
C ASN A 53 -11.98 0.58 7.57
N LEU A 54 -11.06 1.47 7.14
CA LEU A 54 -11.35 2.41 6.06
C LEU A 54 -11.59 1.71 4.72
N LEU A 55 -10.77 0.72 4.36
CA LEU A 55 -10.94 -0.03 3.11
C LEU A 55 -12.27 -0.80 3.08
N VAL A 56 -12.70 -1.36 4.22
CA VAL A 56 -14.03 -1.97 4.35
C VAL A 56 -15.14 -0.94 4.10
N GLN A 57 -15.06 0.24 4.74
CA GLN A 57 -16.06 1.31 4.56
C GLN A 57 -16.07 1.89 3.13
N MET A 58 -14.95 1.83 2.42
CA MET A 58 -14.84 2.24 1.03
C MET A 58 -15.25 1.12 0.04
N ASN A 59 -15.76 -0.01 0.53
CA ASN A 59 -16.15 -1.17 -0.28
C ASN A 59 -14.99 -1.70 -1.16
N ALA A 60 -13.78 -1.78 -0.59
CA ALA A 60 -12.56 -2.22 -1.25
C ALA A 60 -12.02 -3.56 -0.68
N THR A 61 -12.86 -4.33 0.02
CA THR A 61 -12.47 -5.61 0.66
C THR A 61 -12.05 -6.68 -0.35
N ASP A 62 -12.57 -6.60 -1.58
CA ASP A 62 -12.26 -7.47 -2.71
C ASP A 62 -10.78 -7.37 -3.12
N LYS A 63 -10.17 -6.18 -2.97
CA LYS A 63 -8.76 -5.92 -3.29
C LYS A 63 -7.79 -6.44 -2.24
N ILE A 64 -8.28 -6.78 -1.05
CA ILE A 64 -7.44 -7.22 0.07
C ILE A 64 -7.09 -8.70 -0.12
N VAL A 65 -5.80 -9.01 -0.16
CA VAL A 65 -5.28 -10.39 -0.27
C VAL A 65 -4.67 -10.90 1.05
N GLY A 66 -4.38 -10.00 1.99
CA GLY A 66 -3.91 -10.36 3.33
C GLY A 66 -4.09 -9.23 4.35
N VAL A 67 -4.16 -9.59 5.63
CA VAL A 67 -4.45 -8.68 6.75
C VAL A 67 -3.54 -8.96 7.94
N MET A 68 -3.35 -7.98 8.83
CA MET A 68 -2.68 -8.20 10.12
C MET A 68 -3.32 -9.34 10.91
N ALA A 69 -2.52 -10.23 11.50
CA ALA A 69 -3.03 -11.45 12.15
C ALA A 69 -3.95 -11.15 13.34
N ASN A 70 -3.71 -10.03 14.03
CA ASN A 70 -4.43 -9.59 15.21
C ASN A 70 -5.62 -8.66 14.93
N TRP A 71 -6.14 -8.60 13.69
CA TRP A 71 -7.21 -7.66 13.33
C TRP A 71 -8.49 -7.83 14.18
N LYS A 72 -8.86 -9.06 14.56
CA LYS A 72 -10.04 -9.32 15.41
C LYS A 72 -9.87 -8.75 16.82
N GLN A 73 -8.65 -8.81 17.37
CA GLN A 73 -8.36 -8.24 18.68
C GLN A 73 -8.41 -6.71 18.63
N GLN A 74 -8.03 -6.11 17.49
CA GLN A 74 -8.03 -4.64 17.32
C GLN A 74 -9.41 -4.07 16.97
N LEU A 75 -10.20 -4.77 16.15
CA LEU A 75 -11.51 -4.31 15.67
C LEU A 75 -12.70 -4.91 16.44
N GLY A 76 -12.45 -5.90 17.30
CA GLY A 76 -13.45 -6.65 18.05
C GLY A 76 -13.97 -7.88 17.28
N ASP A 77 -14.29 -8.95 18.01
CA ASP A 77 -14.75 -10.22 17.43
C ASP A 77 -16.02 -10.08 16.57
N GLY A 78 -16.89 -9.12 16.92
CA GLY A 78 -18.11 -8.82 16.17
C GLY A 78 -17.88 -8.17 14.81
N TYR A 79 -16.67 -7.70 14.50
CA TYR A 79 -16.37 -6.99 13.26
C TYR A 79 -16.51 -7.89 12.03
N ALA A 80 -16.29 -9.21 12.16
CA ALA A 80 -16.51 -10.18 11.09
C ALA A 80 -17.94 -10.18 10.55
N ARG A 81 -18.92 -9.68 11.31
CA ARG A 81 -20.30 -9.49 10.82
C ARG A 81 -20.42 -8.40 9.76
N LEU A 82 -19.57 -7.37 9.83
CA LEU A 82 -19.54 -6.25 8.89
C LEU A 82 -18.73 -6.59 7.63
N ALA A 83 -17.66 -7.37 7.80
CA ALA A 83 -16.77 -7.78 6.71
C ALA A 83 -16.41 -9.27 6.83
N PRO A 84 -17.34 -10.19 6.50
CA PRO A 84 -17.12 -11.63 6.65
C PRO A 84 -15.98 -12.14 5.77
N GLU A 85 -15.74 -11.50 4.62
CA GLU A 85 -14.64 -11.81 3.71
C GLU A 85 -13.26 -11.73 4.36
N LEU A 86 -13.08 -10.94 5.43
CA LEU A 86 -11.80 -10.84 6.14
C LEU A 86 -11.42 -12.14 6.85
N THR A 87 -12.39 -13.00 7.15
CA THR A 87 -12.15 -14.27 7.85
C THR A 87 -11.43 -15.31 6.98
N THR A 88 -11.46 -15.15 5.66
CA THR A 88 -10.80 -16.05 4.70
C THR A 88 -9.49 -15.49 4.16
N LYS A 89 -9.13 -14.23 4.50
CA LYS A 89 -7.88 -13.61 4.06
C LYS A 89 -6.69 -14.18 4.82
N ALA A 90 -5.53 -14.19 4.17
CA ALA A 90 -4.29 -14.63 4.80
C ALA A 90 -3.91 -13.70 5.97
N ALA A 91 -3.65 -14.29 7.14
CA ALA A 91 -3.16 -13.58 8.30
C ALA A 91 -1.64 -13.40 8.21
N LEU A 92 -1.17 -12.16 8.27
CA LEU A 92 0.21 -11.76 8.09
C LEU A 92 0.64 -10.88 9.26
N GLY A 93 1.60 -11.32 10.05
CA GLY A 93 2.28 -10.47 11.05
C GLY A 93 1.36 -9.57 11.88
N ASP A 94 1.85 -8.38 12.22
CA ASP A 94 1.15 -7.34 12.99
C ASP A 94 1.68 -5.94 12.62
N LEU A 95 1.49 -4.96 13.51
CA LEU A 95 1.91 -3.57 13.33
C LEU A 95 3.44 -3.39 13.21
N THR A 96 4.22 -4.36 13.69
CA THR A 96 5.68 -4.28 13.84
C THR A 96 6.44 -5.40 13.16
N HIS A 97 5.77 -6.50 12.83
CA HIS A 97 6.40 -7.66 12.21
C HIS A 97 5.61 -8.13 10.99
N VAL A 98 6.30 -8.68 9.99
CA VAL A 98 5.69 -9.32 8.81
C VAL A 98 6.33 -10.67 8.51
N ASP A 99 5.48 -11.63 8.19
CA ASP A 99 5.89 -12.92 7.62
C ASP A 99 6.18 -12.73 6.13
N ALA A 100 7.46 -12.61 5.78
CA ALA A 100 7.88 -12.26 4.43
C ALA A 100 7.60 -13.38 3.41
N GLU A 101 7.69 -14.65 3.82
CA GLU A 101 7.41 -15.77 2.91
C GLU A 101 5.93 -15.80 2.53
N LYS A 102 5.05 -15.69 3.53
CA LYS A 102 3.61 -15.58 3.28
C LYS A 102 3.27 -14.32 2.49
N LEU A 103 3.95 -13.21 2.74
CA LEU A 103 3.73 -11.96 2.01
C LEU A 103 4.03 -12.14 0.52
N VAL A 104 5.20 -12.69 0.16
CA VAL A 104 5.61 -12.89 -1.23
C VAL A 104 4.68 -13.85 -1.96
N ALA A 105 4.25 -14.93 -1.29
CA ALA A 105 3.33 -15.92 -1.85
C ALA A 105 1.98 -15.33 -2.30
N LEU A 106 1.58 -14.18 -1.75
CA LEU A 106 0.33 -13.50 -2.09
C LEU A 106 0.45 -12.57 -3.29
N HIS A 107 1.67 -12.31 -3.80
CA HIS A 107 1.94 -11.37 -4.88
C HIS A 107 1.18 -10.02 -4.72
N PRO A 108 1.36 -9.31 -3.60
CA PRO A 108 0.73 -8.01 -3.40
C PRO A 108 1.44 -6.92 -4.22
N GLN A 109 0.68 -5.90 -4.61
CA GLN A 109 1.20 -4.70 -5.27
C GLN A 109 1.57 -3.64 -4.22
N VAL A 110 0.76 -3.52 -3.17
CA VAL A 110 0.94 -2.52 -2.12
C VAL A 110 0.73 -3.15 -0.74
N VAL A 111 1.60 -2.79 0.21
CA VAL A 111 1.44 -3.08 1.63
C VAL A 111 1.19 -1.78 2.38
N PHE A 112 0.05 -1.69 3.05
CA PHE A 112 -0.24 -0.59 3.98
C PHE A 112 0.29 -0.95 5.37
N VAL A 113 1.08 -0.05 5.94
CA VAL A 113 1.64 -0.16 7.29
C VAL A 113 1.28 1.07 8.11
N THR A 114 1.34 0.94 9.44
CA THR A 114 1.19 2.09 10.33
C THR A 114 2.40 3.01 10.26
N ASN A 115 2.21 4.30 10.57
CA ASN A 115 3.26 5.32 10.51
C ASN A 115 4.48 5.05 11.41
N TYR A 116 4.31 4.29 12.49
CA TYR A 116 5.40 3.89 13.39
C TYR A 116 5.88 2.44 13.16
N ALA A 117 5.58 1.85 12.00
CA ALA A 117 6.13 0.55 11.63
C ALA A 117 7.67 0.63 11.64
N PRO A 118 8.39 -0.37 12.19
CA PRO A 118 9.84 -0.35 12.22
C PRO A 118 10.43 -0.15 10.83
N GLN A 119 11.45 0.71 10.70
CA GLN A 119 12.11 0.95 9.42
C GLN A 119 12.65 -0.35 8.81
N GLU A 120 13.15 -1.26 9.64
CA GLU A 120 13.60 -2.59 9.21
C GLU A 120 12.47 -3.40 8.52
N MET A 121 11.25 -3.33 9.04
CA MET A 121 10.08 -4.00 8.44
C MET A 121 9.75 -3.39 7.09
N ILE A 122 9.77 -2.06 7.00
CA ILE A 122 9.56 -1.32 5.75
C ILE A 122 10.61 -1.68 4.70
N ASP A 123 11.88 -1.66 5.09
CA ASP A 123 13.02 -1.93 4.21
C ASP A 123 12.98 -3.38 3.72
N LYS A 124 12.66 -4.32 4.62
CA LYS A 124 12.49 -5.73 4.29
C LYS A 124 11.43 -5.93 3.23
N ILE A 125 10.25 -5.32 3.37
CA ILE A 125 9.18 -5.43 2.37
C ILE A 125 9.61 -4.77 1.05
N SER A 126 10.20 -3.58 1.12
CA SER A 126 10.63 -2.82 -0.06
C SER A 126 11.71 -3.56 -0.86
N SER A 127 12.62 -4.27 -0.19
CA SER A 127 13.66 -5.09 -0.83
C SER A 127 13.12 -6.24 -1.67
N LEU A 128 11.86 -6.64 -1.44
CA LEU A 128 11.16 -7.67 -2.22
C LEU A 128 10.49 -7.09 -3.48
N GLY A 129 10.65 -5.79 -3.74
CA GLY A 129 10.03 -5.10 -4.88
C GLY A 129 8.55 -4.78 -4.67
N ILE A 130 8.08 -4.77 -3.42
CA ILE A 130 6.68 -4.49 -3.06
C ILE A 130 6.59 -3.06 -2.50
N SER A 131 5.68 -2.25 -3.03
CA SER A 131 5.50 -0.87 -2.55
C SER A 131 4.90 -0.83 -1.14
N VAL A 132 5.47 0.02 -0.27
CA VAL A 132 5.02 0.16 1.13
C VAL A 132 4.50 1.58 1.37
N VAL A 133 3.23 1.70 1.77
CA VAL A 133 2.60 2.99 2.08
C VAL A 133 2.36 3.08 3.58
N ALA A 134 2.94 4.08 4.24
CA ALA A 134 2.75 4.31 5.66
C ALA A 134 1.58 5.29 5.90
N ILE A 135 0.68 4.91 6.82
CA ILE A 135 -0.56 5.64 7.10
C ILE A 135 -0.59 6.01 8.59
N SER A 136 -0.70 7.31 8.88
CA SER A 136 -0.87 7.86 10.23
C SER A 136 -2.33 8.23 10.52
N LEU A 137 -3.09 8.62 9.48
CA LEU A 137 -4.38 9.33 9.57
C LEU A 137 -4.28 10.68 10.31
N ARG A 138 -3.08 11.26 10.36
CA ARG A 138 -2.76 12.52 11.05
C ARG A 138 -1.87 13.39 10.19
N HIS A 139 -2.08 14.70 10.24
CA HIS A 139 -1.15 15.68 9.71
C HIS A 139 -0.20 16.12 10.82
N ASP A 140 0.96 15.48 10.88
CA ASP A 140 1.96 15.74 11.91
C ASP A 140 2.99 16.78 11.43
N ALA A 141 3.57 17.53 12.37
CA ALA A 141 4.68 18.43 12.09
C ALA A 141 5.92 17.68 11.56
N ALA A 142 6.80 18.41 10.86
CA ALA A 142 8.04 17.84 10.36
C ALA A 142 8.91 17.25 11.49
N GLY A 143 9.27 15.97 11.37
CA GLY A 143 10.02 15.22 12.37
C GLY A 143 9.15 14.46 13.37
N GLU A 144 7.82 14.66 13.37
CA GLU A 144 6.88 13.97 14.25
C GLU A 144 6.14 12.82 13.55
N GLN A 145 6.15 12.77 12.22
CA GLN A 145 5.23 11.92 11.43
C GLN A 145 5.39 10.40 11.68
N ALA A 146 6.63 9.95 11.89
CA ALA A 146 6.92 8.53 12.15
C ALA A 146 6.75 8.14 13.63
N LYS A 147 6.38 9.08 14.51
CA LYS A 147 6.24 8.78 15.94
C LYS A 147 4.87 8.18 16.25
N MET A 148 4.89 7.20 17.15
CA MET A 148 3.67 6.64 17.73
C MET A 148 2.88 7.74 18.47
N ASN A 149 3.58 8.53 19.29
CA ASN A 149 3.02 9.62 20.09
C ASN A 149 3.69 10.94 19.65
N PRO A 150 3.18 11.61 18.61
CA PRO A 150 3.72 12.90 18.16
C PRO A 150 3.34 14.01 19.13
N THR A 151 4.06 15.13 19.07
CA THR A 151 3.59 16.38 19.69
C THR A 151 2.71 17.14 18.71
N MET A 152 1.55 17.61 19.16
CA MET A 152 0.59 18.36 18.35
C MET A 152 0.28 19.71 18.99
N THR A 153 0.17 20.75 18.16
CA THR A 153 -0.28 22.06 18.60
C THR A 153 -1.81 22.15 18.61
N ASP A 154 -2.46 21.53 17.62
CA ASP A 154 -3.92 21.42 17.49
C ASP A 154 -4.26 19.99 17.02
N GLU A 155 -4.85 19.19 17.90
CA GLU A 155 -5.15 17.78 17.61
C GLU A 155 -6.30 17.63 16.62
N GLU A 156 -7.38 18.42 16.77
CA GLU A 156 -8.57 18.33 15.92
C GLU A 156 -8.21 18.62 14.47
N GLN A 157 -7.47 19.71 14.24
CA GLN A 157 -7.00 20.06 12.91
C GLN A 157 -6.07 18.98 12.32
N ALA A 158 -5.17 18.41 13.14
CA ALA A 158 -4.23 17.37 12.71
C ALA A 158 -4.96 16.10 12.24
N TYR A 159 -5.99 15.66 12.95
CA TYR A 159 -6.78 14.48 12.56
C TYR A 159 -7.66 14.76 11.33
N ASP A 160 -8.32 15.91 11.26
CA ASP A 160 -9.18 16.26 10.13
C ASP A 160 -8.40 16.34 8.81
N GLN A 161 -7.24 17.00 8.85
CA GLN A 161 -6.37 17.10 7.68
C GLN A 161 -5.73 15.75 7.36
N GLY A 162 -5.23 15.04 8.38
CA GLY A 162 -4.56 13.75 8.22
C GLY A 162 -5.46 12.66 7.64
N LEU A 163 -6.73 12.61 8.05
CA LEU A 163 -7.68 11.67 7.48
C LEU A 163 -7.94 11.97 6.00
N ARG A 164 -8.09 13.25 5.64
CA ARG A 164 -8.25 13.66 4.24
C ARG A 164 -7.02 13.29 3.43
N GLU A 165 -5.81 13.53 3.93
CA GLU A 165 -4.58 13.16 3.25
C GLU A 165 -4.47 11.64 3.04
N GLY A 166 -4.77 10.84 4.08
CA GLY A 166 -4.77 9.39 3.99
C GLY A 166 -5.78 8.83 2.98
N ILE A 167 -7.01 9.35 2.96
CA ILE A 167 -8.04 8.98 1.97
C ILE A 167 -7.65 9.48 0.58
N THR A 168 -7.02 10.65 0.48
CA THR A 168 -6.73 11.24 -0.83
C THR A 168 -5.50 10.64 -1.49
N ALA A 169 -4.57 10.06 -0.72
CA ALA A 169 -3.55 9.17 -1.25
C ALA A 169 -4.16 8.00 -2.06
N ASP A 170 -5.40 7.62 -1.77
CA ASP A 170 -6.17 6.65 -2.57
C ASP A 170 -6.84 7.29 -3.82
N ARG A 171 -7.36 8.53 -3.72
CA ARG A 171 -8.26 9.14 -4.74
C ARG A 171 -7.73 10.26 -5.64
N ARG A 172 -6.66 10.99 -5.31
CA ARG A 172 -6.22 12.09 -6.19
C ARG A 172 -5.72 11.50 -7.52
N TYR A 173 -6.16 12.09 -8.63
CA TYR A 173 -5.82 11.76 -10.03
C TYR A 173 -6.75 10.79 -10.79
N ARG A 174 -8.03 10.66 -10.40
CA ARG A 174 -9.11 10.39 -11.38
C ARG A 174 -9.61 11.70 -12.01
N GLN A 175 -8.74 12.39 -12.74
CA GLN A 175 -9.12 13.35 -13.79
C GLN A 175 -8.19 13.15 -14.98
#